data_AF-A0AAW0U5W6-F1
#
_entry.id   AF-A0AAW0U5W6-F1
#
_cell.length_a   1.000
_cell.length_b   1.000
_cell.length_c   1.000
_cell.angle_alpha   90.00
_cell.angle_beta   90.00
_cell.angle_gamma   90.00
#
_symmetry.space_group_name_H-M   'P 1'
#
loop_
_entity.id
_entity.type
_entity.pdbx_description
1 polymer ?
#
loop_
_entity_poly.entity_id
_entity_poly.type
_entity_poly.pdbx_seq_one_letter_code
_entity_poly.pdbx_strand_id
1 'polypeptide(L)'
;MTYPRDLDSMMMKPAVSLQPPHSHNQHLGYQKQFTLCRAVKMGKWAKYGKKYKKEWEKEDGLREWISGVPGDDSVAACKILEQYDELKLHFEISKDEEEKNYTADLLYQMYSDPANKLYLAFSAACGVPDRCNANRLLEDLMSLYKSILQRLMMPRTFCTWKAVADYDVNDERNHLPLEAVDFGVKFYIELGQSRLDSGIVHTVKKHGRDFLMKLLQELQQRLPSNINHLQSLDALTPETVLGVRKPRLQELSFLPKYSGDIGKLDGQWQRLATVSWPKDVINDSEKFWLTVHSHQDASGEQGF
;
A
#
# COMPACT_ATOMS: atom_id res chain seq x y z
N MET A 1 37.84 -27.20 24.34
CA MET A 1 38.48 -27.05 23.01
C MET A 1 37.45 -27.49 21.98
N THR A 2 37.01 -26.74 20.97
CA THR A 2 37.13 -25.33 20.56
C THR A 2 36.03 -25.17 19.49
N TYR A 3 35.34 -24.03 19.46
CA TYR A 3 34.42 -23.64 18.39
C TYR A 3 35.12 -23.55 17.02
N PRO A 4 34.34 -23.60 15.93
CA PRO A 4 34.12 -22.39 15.10
C PRO A 4 32.61 -22.14 14.89
N ARG A 5 32.05 -20.95 15.19
CA ARG A 5 32.02 -19.71 14.38
C ARG A 5 31.54 -19.94 12.95
N ASP A 6 30.23 -19.78 12.75
CA ASP A 6 29.66 -19.05 11.61
C ASP A 6 28.37 -18.35 12.08
N LEU A 7 28.46 -17.03 12.16
CA LEU A 7 27.38 -16.06 12.37
C LEU A 7 26.74 -15.71 11.00
N ASP A 8 25.54 -15.12 11.04
CA ASP A 8 25.06 -14.10 10.10
C ASP A 8 24.29 -14.44 8.81
N SER A 9 23.82 -15.67 8.57
CA SER A 9 22.89 -15.89 7.45
C SER A 9 21.42 -16.01 7.91
N MET A 10 20.68 -14.90 7.76
CA MET A 10 19.20 -14.78 7.75
C MET A 10 18.52 -14.32 9.06
N MET A 11 18.74 -13.07 9.46
CA MET A 11 17.70 -12.28 10.13
C MET A 11 16.87 -11.54 9.07
N MET A 12 15.53 -11.64 9.18
CA MET A 12 14.49 -11.16 8.26
C MET A 12 14.46 -11.81 6.86
N LYS A 13 13.51 -12.74 6.64
CA LYS A 13 13.07 -13.18 5.29
C LYS A 13 11.55 -12.98 5.10
N PRO A 14 11.08 -12.82 3.84
CA PRO A 14 9.93 -12.00 3.46
C PRO A 14 8.57 -12.73 3.40
N ALA A 15 7.51 -11.93 3.28
CA ALA A 15 6.10 -12.30 3.23
C ALA A 15 5.74 -13.38 2.21
N VAL A 16 4.95 -14.36 2.64
CA VAL A 16 4.28 -15.34 1.76
C VAL A 16 2.86 -14.86 1.44
N SER A 17 2.62 -14.81 0.12
CA SER A 17 1.36 -14.71 -0.63
C SER A 17 0.07 -15.09 0.12
N LEU A 18 -0.97 -14.25 0.03
CA LEU A 18 -2.36 -14.66 0.22
C LEU A 18 -3.27 -13.97 -0.81
N GLN A 19 -4.05 -14.78 -1.53
CA GLN A 19 -5.19 -14.37 -2.37
C GLN A 19 -6.39 -13.94 -1.50
N PRO A 20 -7.32 -13.11 -2.03
CA PRO A 20 -8.43 -12.56 -1.25
C PRO A 20 -9.68 -13.47 -1.25
N PRO A 21 -10.48 -13.48 -0.18
CA PRO A 21 -11.91 -13.74 -0.27
C PRO A 21 -12.72 -12.44 -0.12
N HIS A 22 -13.78 -12.36 -0.93
CA HIS A 22 -14.77 -11.29 -0.98
C HIS A 22 -15.54 -11.09 0.35
N SER A 23 -15.85 -9.83 0.72
CA SER A 23 -17.21 -9.39 1.11
C SER A 23 -17.25 -7.88 1.47
N HIS A 24 -18.48 -7.36 1.52
CA HIS A 24 -18.95 -5.99 1.33
C HIS A 24 -18.95 -5.09 2.60
N ASN A 25 -18.88 -3.78 2.32
CA ASN A 25 -19.56 -2.64 2.96
C ASN A 25 -19.02 -1.90 4.23
N GLN A 26 -18.82 -0.60 3.97
CA GLN A 26 -19.26 0.62 4.68
C GLN A 26 -18.40 1.36 5.73
N HIS A 27 -18.13 2.61 5.35
CA HIS A 27 -17.94 3.89 6.07
C HIS A 27 -17.54 3.91 7.56
N LEU A 28 -16.42 4.57 7.87
CA LEU A 28 -16.35 5.95 8.38
C LEU A 28 -14.86 6.34 8.58
N GLY A 29 -14.55 7.61 8.40
CA GLY A 29 -13.18 8.14 8.43
C GLY A 29 -12.54 8.10 9.81
N TYR A 30 -11.21 7.98 9.83
CA TYR A 30 -10.26 8.71 10.69
C TYR A 30 -8.85 8.32 10.23
N GLN A 31 -8.04 9.32 9.89
CA GLN A 31 -6.63 9.14 9.55
C GLN A 31 -5.83 8.78 10.80
N LYS A 32 -5.31 7.55 10.87
CA LYS A 32 -4.25 7.14 11.79
C LYS A 32 -3.29 6.22 11.03
N GLN A 33 -2.01 6.54 11.06
CA GLN A 33 -0.96 5.72 10.44
C GLN A 33 -0.71 4.51 11.33
N PHE A 34 -1.12 3.33 10.91
CA PHE A 34 -0.92 2.09 11.65
C PHE A 34 0.23 1.28 11.06
N THR A 35 1.01 0.60 11.92
CA THR A 35 1.95 -0.43 11.47
C THR A 35 1.28 -1.79 11.63
N LEU A 36 1.11 -2.53 10.53
CA LEU A 36 0.53 -3.87 10.54
C LEU A 36 1.50 -4.87 11.18
N CYS A 37 1.12 -5.45 12.32
CA CYS A 37 1.88 -6.51 12.96
C CYS A 37 1.26 -7.86 12.62
N ARG A 38 1.89 -8.60 11.71
CA ARG A 38 1.60 -10.03 11.51
C ARG A 38 2.58 -10.84 12.34
N ALA A 39 2.09 -11.72 13.21
CA ALA A 39 2.95 -12.68 13.92
C ALA A 39 3.69 -13.56 12.89
N VAL A 40 5.01 -13.38 12.77
CA VAL A 40 5.83 -14.14 11.83
C VAL A 40 6.07 -15.55 12.40
N LYS A 41 5.85 -16.58 11.56
CA LYS A 41 6.02 -17.99 11.90
C LYS A 41 7.50 -18.30 12.17
N MET A 42 7.83 -18.76 13.39
CA MET A 42 9.18 -19.24 13.73
C MET A 42 9.11 -20.66 14.32
N GLY A 43 9.81 -21.61 13.69
CA GLY A 43 10.18 -22.92 14.27
C GLY A 43 9.03 -23.84 14.72
N LYS A 44 9.33 -24.73 15.68
CA LYS A 44 8.47 -25.83 16.19
C LYS A 44 7.06 -25.40 16.64
N TRP A 45 6.79 -24.11 16.74
CA TRP A 45 5.51 -23.48 17.10
C TRP A 45 4.62 -23.16 15.89
N ALA A 46 5.03 -23.48 14.66
CA ALA A 46 4.25 -23.31 13.43
C ALA A 46 2.88 -24.01 13.44
N LYS A 47 2.64 -24.93 14.40
CA LYS A 47 1.35 -25.60 14.60
C LYS A 47 0.29 -24.72 15.29
N TYR A 48 0.67 -23.62 15.93
CA TYR A 48 -0.28 -22.72 16.62
C TYR A 48 -0.46 -21.44 15.81
N GLY A 49 -1.49 -21.40 14.98
CA GLY A 49 -1.89 -20.17 14.29
C GLY A 49 -2.48 -19.19 15.30
N LYS A 50 -1.67 -18.28 15.86
CA LYS A 50 -2.18 -17.17 16.66
C LYS A 50 -2.81 -16.15 15.72
N LYS A 51 -4.14 -16.07 15.74
CA LYS A 51 -4.93 -15.01 15.09
C LYS A 51 -5.17 -13.89 16.09
N TYR A 52 -5.35 -12.68 15.58
CA TYR A 52 -5.94 -11.60 16.36
C TYR A 52 -7.21 -12.09 17.06
N LYS A 53 -7.39 -11.69 18.31
CA LYS A 53 -8.60 -11.97 19.09
C LYS A 53 -9.20 -10.65 19.54
N LYS A 54 -10.47 -10.44 19.24
CA LYS A 54 -11.25 -9.27 19.69
C LYS A 54 -11.30 -9.15 21.23
N GLU A 55 -11.08 -10.25 21.93
CA GLU A 55 -10.91 -10.29 23.39
C GLU A 55 -9.74 -9.44 23.88
N TRP A 56 -8.68 -9.29 23.08
CA TRP A 56 -7.51 -8.47 23.43
C TRP A 56 -7.84 -6.96 23.45
N GLU A 57 -8.90 -6.52 22.76
CA GLU A 57 -9.43 -5.14 22.89
C GLU A 57 -10.17 -4.91 24.21
N LYS A 58 -10.42 -5.95 25.01
CA LYS A 58 -11.10 -5.83 26.32
C LYS A 58 -10.13 -5.84 27.49
N GLU A 59 -8.87 -6.21 27.24
CA GLU A 59 -7.83 -6.23 28.25
C GLU A 59 -7.27 -4.82 28.38
N ASP A 60 -7.39 -4.22 29.58
CA ASP A 60 -7.13 -2.80 29.81
C ASP A 60 -5.68 -2.39 29.43
N GLY A 61 -4.73 -3.33 29.44
CA GLY A 61 -3.36 -3.12 28.96
C GLY A 61 -3.18 -3.26 27.44
N LEU A 62 -3.93 -4.14 26.76
CA LEU A 62 -3.77 -4.40 25.32
C LEU A 62 -4.66 -3.50 24.45
N ARG A 63 -5.84 -3.09 24.93
CA ARG A 63 -6.78 -2.24 24.18
C ARG A 63 -6.14 -0.94 23.70
N GLU A 64 -5.19 -0.41 24.44
CA GLU A 64 -4.48 0.82 24.07
C GLU A 64 -3.43 0.60 22.97
N TRP A 65 -2.95 -0.64 22.84
CA TRP A 65 -1.77 -1.03 22.05
C TRP A 65 -2.12 -1.61 20.68
N ILE A 66 -3.30 -2.23 20.59
CA ILE A 66 -3.80 -2.89 19.39
C ILE A 66 -5.20 -2.43 19.04
N SER A 67 -5.42 -2.23 17.75
CA SER A 67 -6.77 -2.09 17.20
C SER A 67 -6.96 -3.11 16.09
N GLY A 68 -8.15 -3.70 16.01
CA GLY A 68 -8.50 -4.56 14.88
C GLY A 68 -8.39 -3.80 13.57
N VAL A 69 -7.85 -4.45 12.53
CA VAL A 69 -7.82 -3.88 11.18
C VAL A 69 -9.21 -4.03 10.57
N PRO A 70 -9.90 -2.95 10.19
CA PRO A 70 -11.25 -3.06 9.63
C PRO A 70 -11.23 -3.85 8.32
N GLY A 71 -11.90 -5.00 8.29
CA GLY A 71 -11.93 -5.90 7.14
C GLY A 71 -10.92 -7.07 7.20
N ASP A 72 -10.06 -7.14 8.22
CA ASP A 72 -9.19 -8.29 8.49
C ASP A 72 -9.16 -8.64 9.98
N ASP A 73 -10.01 -9.58 10.39
CA ASP A 73 -10.11 -10.08 11.76
C ASP A 73 -8.88 -10.88 12.22
N SER A 74 -7.87 -11.06 11.36
CA SER A 74 -6.66 -11.83 11.67
C SER A 74 -5.46 -10.97 12.05
N VAL A 75 -5.55 -9.63 11.89
CA VAL A 75 -4.43 -8.71 12.07
C VAL A 75 -4.78 -7.55 12.99
N ALA A 76 -3.82 -7.15 13.82
CA ALA A 76 -3.89 -5.93 14.62
C ALA A 76 -2.99 -4.86 14.02
N ALA A 77 -3.50 -3.64 14.01
CA ALA A 77 -2.73 -2.43 13.85
C ALA A 77 -2.07 -2.09 15.19
N CYS A 78 -0.74 -2.02 15.22
CA CYS A 78 0.02 -1.67 16.43
C CYS A 78 0.54 -0.24 16.35
N LYS A 79 0.47 0.48 17.49
CA LYS A 79 1.02 1.83 17.68
C LYS A 79 2.46 1.81 18.19
N ILE A 80 3.30 0.95 17.60
CA ILE A 80 4.65 0.65 18.13
C ILE A 80 5.49 1.90 18.35
N LEU A 81 5.43 2.87 17.43
CA LEU A 81 6.22 4.10 17.56
C LEU A 81 5.65 5.10 18.59
N GLU A 82 4.32 5.15 18.75
CA GLU A 82 3.70 6.07 19.70
C GLU A 82 3.91 5.61 21.15
N GLN A 83 4.05 4.31 21.34
CA GLN A 83 4.22 3.67 22.65
C GLN A 83 5.60 3.04 22.82
N TYR A 84 6.59 3.54 22.07
CA TYR A 84 7.89 2.88 21.97
C TYR A 84 8.60 2.81 23.33
N ASP A 85 8.50 3.88 24.12
CA ASP A 85 9.17 3.99 25.41
C ASP A 85 8.43 3.19 26.50
N GLU A 86 7.09 3.14 26.42
CA GLU A 86 6.24 2.29 27.27
C GLU A 86 6.48 0.80 26.99
N LEU A 87 6.61 0.40 25.73
CA LEU A 87 6.94 -0.97 25.33
C LEU A 87 8.34 -1.35 25.83
N LYS A 88 9.31 -0.45 25.69
CA LYS A 88 10.65 -0.65 26.23
C LYS A 88 10.60 -0.89 27.74
N LEU A 89 9.89 -0.04 28.48
CA LEU A 89 9.74 -0.15 29.94
C LEU A 89 9.00 -1.45 30.33
N HIS A 90 7.94 -1.82 29.61
CA HIS A 90 7.21 -3.06 29.86
C HIS A 90 8.13 -4.28 29.73
N PHE A 91 8.88 -4.39 28.64
CA PHE A 91 9.81 -5.52 28.45
C PHE A 91 11.01 -5.46 29.40
N GLU A 92 11.39 -4.28 29.88
CA GLU A 92 12.40 -4.13 30.94
C GLU A 92 11.95 -4.75 32.26
N ILE A 93 10.67 -4.61 32.61
CA ILE A 93 10.10 -5.19 33.82
C ILE A 93 9.88 -6.70 33.62
N SER A 94 9.26 -7.07 32.50
CA SER A 94 8.86 -8.46 32.23
C SER A 94 10.03 -9.42 31.97
N LYS A 95 11.24 -8.94 31.66
CA LYS A 95 12.42 -9.83 31.52
C LYS A 95 12.90 -10.38 32.86
N ASP A 96 12.63 -9.66 33.95
CA ASP A 96 13.12 -9.96 35.30
C ASP A 96 12.07 -10.66 36.19
N GLU A 97 10.84 -10.87 35.68
CA GLU A 97 9.79 -11.66 36.35
C GLU A 97 10.16 -13.16 36.44
N GLU A 98 9.51 -13.87 37.39
CA GLU A 98 9.92 -15.14 38.01
C GLU A 98 10.30 -16.30 37.07
N GLU A 99 9.93 -16.25 35.79
CA GLU A 99 10.44 -17.12 34.73
C GLU A 99 11.21 -16.27 33.73
N LYS A 100 12.54 -16.44 33.63
CA LYS A 100 13.41 -15.76 32.65
C LYS A 100 12.80 -15.83 31.24
N ASN A 101 12.05 -14.79 30.88
CA ASN A 101 11.33 -14.76 29.64
C ASN A 101 12.27 -14.27 28.56
N TYR A 102 12.93 -15.21 27.90
CA TYR A 102 13.85 -14.94 26.79
C TYR A 102 13.22 -14.03 25.71
N THR A 103 11.90 -14.14 25.50
CA THR A 103 11.19 -13.28 24.54
C THR A 103 11.14 -11.84 25.02
N ALA A 104 10.87 -11.61 26.30
CA ALA A 104 10.86 -10.27 26.89
C ALA A 104 12.26 -9.64 26.90
N ASP A 105 13.31 -10.41 27.22
CA ASP A 105 14.69 -9.94 27.17
C ASP A 105 15.11 -9.57 25.73
N LEU A 106 14.79 -10.41 24.74
CA LEU A 106 15.07 -10.11 23.33
C LEU A 106 14.33 -8.85 22.87
N LEU A 107 13.05 -8.70 23.22
CA LEU A 107 12.27 -7.51 22.87
C LEU A 107 12.82 -6.26 23.56
N TYR A 108 13.16 -6.33 24.84
CA TYR A 108 13.81 -5.23 25.55
C TYR A 108 15.12 -4.80 24.87
N GLN A 109 15.97 -5.76 24.47
CA GLN A 109 17.19 -5.47 23.72
C GLN A 109 16.89 -4.79 22.38
N MET A 110 15.88 -5.27 21.64
CA MET A 110 15.45 -4.65 20.38
C MET A 110 14.95 -3.22 20.56
N TYR A 111 14.08 -2.97 21.55
CA TYR A 111 13.55 -1.63 21.85
C TYR A 111 14.61 -0.70 22.45
N SER A 112 15.63 -1.25 23.11
CA SER A 112 16.73 -0.47 23.67
C SER A 112 17.72 0.05 22.62
N ASP A 113 17.76 -0.57 21.43
CA ASP A 113 18.60 -0.13 20.32
C ASP A 113 17.97 1.07 19.57
N PRO A 114 18.60 2.27 19.60
CA PRO A 114 18.08 3.44 18.89
C PRO A 114 18.05 3.28 17.37
N ALA A 115 18.88 2.38 16.80
CA ALA A 115 18.87 2.10 15.36
C ALA A 115 17.55 1.42 14.93
N ASN A 116 16.98 0.58 15.81
CA ASN A 116 15.68 -0.06 15.55
C ASN A 116 14.53 0.95 15.61
N LYS A 117 14.53 1.88 16.59
CA LYS A 117 13.55 2.98 16.65
C LYS A 117 13.58 3.81 15.36
N LEU A 118 14.79 4.16 14.93
CA LEU A 118 15.02 4.92 13.72
C LEU A 118 14.53 4.18 12.46
N TYR A 119 14.81 2.88 12.34
CA TYR A 119 14.33 2.06 11.22
C TYR A 119 12.80 1.89 11.21
N LEU A 120 12.18 1.75 12.37
CA LEU A 120 10.72 1.70 12.50
C LEU A 120 10.07 3.03 12.12
N ALA A 121 10.66 4.16 12.51
CA ALA A 121 10.20 5.50 12.13
C ALA A 121 10.20 5.70 10.61
N PHE A 122 11.26 5.23 9.94
CA PHE A 122 11.31 5.17 8.48
C PHE A 122 10.21 4.25 7.89
N SER A 123 10.07 3.04 8.43
CA SER A 123 9.12 2.04 7.90
C SER A 123 7.67 2.53 7.98
N ALA A 124 7.30 3.18 9.08
CA ALA A 124 5.97 3.77 9.24
C ALA A 124 5.69 4.92 8.25
N ALA A 125 6.71 5.68 7.86
CA ALA A 125 6.59 6.75 6.86
C ALA A 125 6.49 6.23 5.40
N CYS A 126 6.73 4.94 5.20
CA CYS A 126 6.68 4.27 3.89
C CYS A 126 5.45 3.35 3.74
N GLY A 127 4.56 3.32 4.73
CA GLY A 127 3.39 2.44 4.74
C GLY A 127 2.47 2.63 3.53
N VAL A 128 2.01 1.50 2.98
CA VAL A 128 0.99 1.42 1.92
C VAL A 128 -0.33 1.97 2.48
N PRO A 129 -1.08 2.79 1.74
CA PRO A 129 -2.38 3.29 2.20
C PRO A 129 -3.31 2.12 2.55
N ASP A 130 -3.83 2.14 3.78
CA ASP A 130 -4.57 1.05 4.45
C ASP A 130 -5.95 0.76 3.81
N ARG A 131 -6.36 1.57 2.82
CA ARG A 131 -7.63 1.43 2.11
C ARG A 131 -7.50 1.94 0.68
N CYS A 132 -7.17 1.05 -0.25
CA CYS A 132 -7.37 1.35 -1.66
C CYS A 132 -8.84 1.12 -2.00
N ASN A 133 -9.52 2.16 -2.51
CA ASN A 133 -10.84 1.95 -3.11
C ASN A 133 -10.63 1.11 -4.37
N ALA A 134 -11.33 0.00 -4.55
CA ALA A 134 -11.14 -0.87 -5.73
C ALA A 134 -11.24 -0.08 -7.06
N ASN A 135 -12.07 0.97 -7.07
CA ASN A 135 -12.28 1.83 -8.24
C ASN A 135 -11.14 2.83 -8.48
N ARG A 136 -10.26 3.06 -7.50
CA ARG A 136 -9.08 3.92 -7.56
C ARG A 136 -7.78 3.19 -7.29
N LEU A 137 -7.82 1.87 -7.14
CA LEU A 137 -6.67 1.04 -6.80
C LEU A 137 -5.51 1.28 -7.76
N LEU A 138 -5.81 1.45 -9.05
CA LEU A 138 -4.81 1.79 -10.04
C LEU A 138 -4.18 3.15 -9.73
N GLU A 139 -4.96 4.22 -9.60
CA GLU A 139 -4.47 5.56 -9.27
C GLU A 139 -3.67 5.60 -7.96
N ASP A 140 -4.14 4.91 -6.92
CA ASP A 140 -3.49 4.82 -5.61
C ASP A 140 -2.15 4.09 -5.72
N LEU A 141 -2.10 2.97 -6.46
CA LEU A 141 -0.87 2.26 -6.76
C LEU A 141 0.09 3.14 -7.58
N MET A 142 -0.45 3.91 -8.52
CA MET A 142 0.33 4.85 -9.33
C MET A 142 0.96 5.94 -8.49
N SER A 143 0.18 6.52 -7.59
CA SER A 143 0.63 7.54 -6.65
C SER A 143 1.70 6.98 -5.71
N LEU A 144 1.48 5.80 -5.15
CA LEU A 144 2.46 5.11 -4.30
C LEU A 144 3.78 4.87 -5.04
N TYR A 145 3.74 4.29 -6.23
CA TYR A 145 4.95 4.02 -7.02
C TYR A 145 5.70 5.32 -7.33
N LYS A 146 5.00 6.36 -7.80
CA LYS A 146 5.60 7.68 -8.08
C LYS A 146 6.23 8.27 -6.82
N SER A 147 5.55 8.18 -5.68
CA SER A 147 6.05 8.71 -4.41
C SER A 147 7.34 8.03 -3.95
N ILE A 148 7.45 6.69 -4.11
CA ILE A 148 8.65 5.94 -3.74
C ILE A 148 9.79 6.25 -4.73
N LEU A 149 9.48 6.31 -6.03
CA LEU A 149 10.48 6.60 -7.06
C LEU A 149 11.08 8.00 -6.88
N GLN A 150 10.27 9.00 -6.54
CA GLN A 150 10.73 10.36 -6.25
C GLN A 150 11.68 10.45 -5.04
N ARG A 151 11.61 9.52 -4.10
CA ARG A 151 12.52 9.47 -2.94
C ARG A 151 13.89 8.88 -3.28
N LEU A 152 13.96 8.04 -4.31
CA LEU A 152 15.14 7.24 -4.64
C LEU A 152 15.86 7.68 -5.91
N MET A 153 15.17 8.38 -6.80
CA MET A 153 15.64 8.60 -8.15
C MET A 153 15.51 10.06 -8.55
N MET A 154 16.29 10.45 -9.55
CA MET A 154 16.21 11.78 -10.14
C MET A 154 14.76 12.11 -10.53
N PRO A 155 14.24 13.30 -10.20
CA PRO A 155 12.87 13.67 -10.51
C PRO A 155 12.58 13.51 -12.01
N ARG A 156 11.66 12.61 -12.34
CA ARG A 156 11.15 12.43 -13.71
C ARG A 156 9.64 12.61 -13.71
N THR A 157 9.14 13.33 -14.71
CA THR A 157 7.70 13.50 -14.93
C THR A 157 7.17 12.32 -15.75
N PHE A 158 6.49 11.39 -15.09
CA PHE A 158 5.78 10.30 -15.78
C PHE A 158 4.34 10.71 -16.07
N CYS A 159 4.02 10.85 -17.36
CA CYS A 159 2.67 11.20 -17.82
C CYS A 159 1.76 9.97 -17.96
N THR A 160 2.32 8.77 -18.18
CA THR A 160 1.56 7.53 -18.41
C THR A 160 2.12 6.39 -17.57
N TRP A 161 1.30 5.37 -17.29
CA TRP A 161 1.78 4.20 -16.56
C TRP A 161 2.69 3.31 -17.40
N LYS A 162 2.52 3.31 -18.73
CA LYS A 162 3.47 2.67 -19.63
C LYS A 162 4.88 3.21 -19.44
N ALA A 163 5.04 4.54 -19.35
CA ALA A 163 6.34 5.14 -19.06
C ALA A 163 6.90 4.76 -17.68
N VAL A 164 6.02 4.45 -16.72
CA VAL A 164 6.39 3.96 -15.39
C VAL A 164 6.80 2.49 -15.43
N ALA A 165 6.05 1.65 -16.14
CA ALA A 165 6.32 0.21 -16.26
C ALA A 165 7.57 -0.09 -17.10
N ASP A 166 7.82 0.70 -18.15
CA ASP A 166 8.98 0.58 -19.03
C ASP A 166 10.25 1.18 -18.38
N TYR A 167 10.12 1.85 -17.23
CA TYR A 167 11.25 2.49 -16.56
C TYR A 167 12.16 1.45 -15.90
N ASP A 168 13.45 1.49 -16.23
CA ASP A 168 14.45 0.61 -15.64
C ASP A 168 14.91 1.17 -14.28
N VAL A 169 14.31 0.63 -13.21
CA VAL A 169 14.69 0.94 -11.83
C VAL A 169 16.11 0.49 -11.50
N ASN A 170 16.72 -0.41 -12.27
CA ASN A 170 18.07 -0.93 -12.01
C ASN A 170 19.17 -0.09 -12.67
N ASP A 171 18.83 0.92 -13.48
CA ASP A 171 19.84 1.84 -14.02
C ASP A 171 20.35 2.78 -12.92
N GLU A 172 21.50 2.42 -12.36
CA GLU A 172 22.19 3.14 -11.28
C GLU A 172 22.44 4.62 -11.59
N ARG A 173 22.52 5.00 -12.88
CA ARG A 173 22.72 6.40 -13.29
C ARG A 173 21.54 7.31 -12.92
N ASN A 174 20.37 6.72 -12.68
CA ASN A 174 19.18 7.45 -12.25
C ASN A 174 19.01 7.49 -10.73
N HIS A 175 19.86 6.78 -9.97
CA HIS A 175 19.73 6.66 -8.52
C HIS A 175 20.27 7.92 -7.86
N LEU A 176 19.55 8.40 -6.85
CA LEU A 176 20.07 9.44 -5.97
C LEU A 176 21.20 8.86 -5.10
N PRO A 177 22.23 9.66 -4.76
CA PRO A 177 23.18 9.28 -3.73
C PRO A 177 22.44 9.09 -2.39
N LEU A 178 22.98 8.25 -1.51
CA LEU A 178 22.31 7.84 -0.27
C LEU A 178 21.93 9.04 0.61
N GLU A 179 22.74 10.09 0.56
CA GLU A 179 22.57 11.33 1.31
C GLU A 179 21.40 12.17 0.81
N ALA A 180 21.02 12.03 -0.47
CA ALA A 180 19.91 12.72 -1.10
C ALA A 180 18.60 11.91 -1.08
N VAL A 181 18.63 10.65 -0.62
CA VAL A 181 17.42 9.84 -0.46
C VAL A 181 16.53 10.43 0.62
N ASP A 182 15.24 10.57 0.32
CA ASP A 182 14.25 11.04 1.28
C ASP A 182 13.70 9.87 2.13
N PHE A 183 14.15 9.83 3.39
CA PHE A 183 13.69 8.86 4.40
C PHE A 183 12.46 9.34 5.19
N GLY A 184 11.96 10.55 4.91
CA GLY A 184 10.81 11.15 5.56
C GLY A 184 11.15 11.95 6.82
N VAL A 185 10.32 12.94 7.14
CA VAL A 185 10.53 13.89 8.24
C VAL A 185 10.67 13.19 9.60
N LYS A 186 9.83 12.18 9.88
CA LYS A 186 9.87 11.43 11.16
C LYS A 186 11.23 10.76 11.38
N PHE A 187 11.85 10.22 10.32
CA PHE A 187 13.18 9.62 10.41
C PHE A 187 14.23 10.67 10.83
N TYR A 188 14.19 11.87 10.27
CA TYR A 188 15.15 12.92 10.60
C TYR A 188 14.96 13.48 12.02
N ILE A 189 13.72 13.54 12.51
CA ILE A 189 13.42 13.92 13.90
C ILE A 189 14.04 12.90 14.87
N GLU A 190 13.78 11.61 14.66
CA GLU A 190 14.33 10.53 15.50
C GLU A 190 15.86 10.46 15.39
N LEU A 191 16.42 10.67 14.20
CA LEU A 191 17.87 10.70 14.00
C LEU A 191 18.53 11.76 14.88
N GLY A 192 17.95 12.97 14.93
CA GLY A 192 18.43 14.07 15.77
C GLY A 192 18.42 13.76 17.27
N GLN A 193 17.57 12.83 17.72
CA GLN A 193 17.45 12.41 19.12
C GLN A 193 18.30 11.17 19.46
N SER A 194 18.61 10.33 18.47
CA SER A 194 19.19 8.99 18.65
C SER A 194 20.66 8.93 19.14
N ARG A 195 21.42 10.02 19.02
CA ARG A 195 22.87 10.09 19.34
C ARG A 195 23.71 8.93 18.73
N LEU A 196 23.28 8.40 17.58
CA LEU A 196 23.95 7.28 16.92
C LEU A 196 25.25 7.72 16.22
N ASP A 197 26.21 6.80 16.15
CA ASP A 197 27.41 7.00 15.34
C ASP A 197 27.08 7.06 13.84
N SER A 198 27.86 7.85 13.11
CA SER A 198 27.73 8.05 11.67
C SER A 198 27.73 6.76 10.85
N GLY A 199 28.48 5.74 11.24
CA GLY A 199 28.52 4.44 10.56
C GLY A 199 27.22 3.63 10.74
N ILE A 200 26.62 3.69 11.94
CA ILE A 200 25.33 3.06 12.21
C ILE A 200 24.22 3.76 11.42
N VAL A 201 24.23 5.10 11.42
CA VAL A 201 23.28 5.91 10.65
C VAL A 201 23.38 5.61 9.16
N HIS A 202 24.59 5.52 8.62
CA HIS A 202 24.83 5.15 7.23
C HIS A 202 24.25 3.76 6.92
N THR A 203 24.45 2.78 7.82
CA THR A 203 23.92 1.42 7.67
C THR A 203 22.39 1.41 7.66
N VAL A 204 21.74 2.12 8.59
CA VAL A 204 20.27 2.22 8.64
C VAL A 204 19.72 2.88 7.38
N LYS A 205 20.34 3.97 6.90
CA LYS A 205 19.97 4.62 5.64
C LYS A 205 20.12 3.67 4.46
N LYS A 206 21.22 2.92 4.38
CA LYS A 206 21.45 1.94 3.32
C LYS A 206 20.35 0.88 3.31
N HIS A 207 20.01 0.32 4.47
CA HIS A 207 18.91 -0.65 4.59
C HIS A 207 17.56 -0.04 4.19
N GLY A 208 17.27 1.19 4.59
CA GLY A 208 16.05 1.90 4.19
C GLY A 208 15.96 2.09 2.68
N ARG A 209 17.06 2.51 2.04
CA ARG A 209 17.13 2.66 0.57
C ARG A 209 16.92 1.31 -0.12
N ASP A 210 17.62 0.27 0.32
CA ASP A 210 17.55 -1.06 -0.28
C ASP A 210 16.13 -1.66 -0.12
N PHE A 211 15.45 -1.38 0.99
CA PHE A 211 14.03 -1.71 1.18
C PHE A 211 13.13 -1.00 0.16
N LEU A 212 13.26 0.32 -0.01
CA LEU A 212 12.47 1.07 -1.00
C LEU A 212 12.72 0.58 -2.43
N MET A 213 13.99 0.28 -2.76
CA MET A 213 14.37 -0.26 -4.06
C MET A 213 13.69 -1.61 -4.31
N LYS A 214 13.72 -2.49 -3.31
CA LYS A 214 13.05 -3.78 -3.41
C LYS A 214 11.54 -3.61 -3.54
N LEU A 215 10.94 -2.68 -2.78
CA LEU A 215 9.52 -2.37 -2.89
C LEU A 215 9.14 -1.90 -4.30
N LEU A 216 9.93 -1.00 -4.92
CA LEU A 216 9.70 -0.57 -6.31
C LEU A 216 9.73 -1.74 -7.30
N GLN A 217 10.72 -2.62 -7.19
CA GLN A 217 10.83 -3.81 -8.05
C GLN A 217 9.62 -4.73 -7.89
N GLU A 218 9.21 -4.99 -6.64
CA GLU A 218 8.06 -5.84 -6.34
C GLU A 218 6.73 -5.22 -6.83
N LEU A 219 6.59 -3.89 -6.73
CA LEU A 219 5.44 -3.16 -7.29
C LEU A 219 5.42 -3.26 -8.81
N GLN A 220 6.57 -3.07 -9.48
CA GLN A 220 6.70 -3.16 -10.94
C GLN A 220 6.40 -4.57 -11.48
N GLN A 221 6.83 -5.62 -10.77
CA GLN A 221 6.57 -7.01 -11.15
C GLN A 221 5.10 -7.43 -11.03
N ARG A 222 4.35 -6.83 -10.10
CA ARG A 222 2.92 -7.14 -9.89
C ARG A 222 2.01 -6.38 -10.84
N LEU A 223 2.56 -5.59 -11.75
CA LEU A 223 1.77 -4.82 -12.70
C LEU A 223 1.12 -5.75 -13.73
N PRO A 224 -0.19 -5.65 -13.93
CA PRO A 224 -0.87 -6.42 -14.96
C PRO A 224 -0.43 -5.94 -16.35
N SER A 225 -0.21 -6.86 -17.29
CA SER A 225 0.18 -6.54 -18.67
C SER A 225 -0.92 -5.76 -19.43
N ASN A 226 -2.18 -5.90 -19.00
CA ASN A 226 -3.35 -5.21 -19.55
C ASN A 226 -3.60 -3.83 -18.91
N ILE A 227 -2.62 -3.22 -18.25
CA ILE A 227 -2.81 -1.95 -17.54
C ILE A 227 -3.27 -0.80 -18.44
N ASN A 228 -2.86 -0.78 -19.71
CA ASN A 228 -3.35 0.21 -20.67
C ASN A 228 -4.87 0.12 -20.87
N HIS A 229 -5.44 -1.09 -20.79
CA HIS A 229 -6.89 -1.29 -20.84
C HIS A 229 -7.56 -0.75 -19.59
N LEU A 230 -6.97 -0.99 -18.42
CA LEU A 230 -7.49 -0.48 -17.16
C LEU A 230 -7.48 1.04 -17.10
N GLN A 231 -6.40 1.69 -17.54
CA GLN A 231 -6.34 3.15 -17.64
C GLN A 231 -7.35 3.71 -18.63
N SER A 232 -7.59 3.01 -19.74
CA SER A 232 -8.60 3.45 -20.70
C SER A 232 -10.02 3.39 -20.12
N LEU A 233 -10.28 2.66 -19.03
CA LEU A 233 -11.59 2.66 -18.36
C LEU A 233 -11.93 4.01 -17.73
N ASP A 234 -10.95 4.87 -17.44
CA ASP A 234 -11.21 6.24 -16.97
C ASP A 234 -12.02 7.03 -18.00
N ALA A 235 -11.90 6.69 -19.29
CA ALA A 235 -12.70 7.26 -20.36
C ALA A 235 -14.21 6.96 -20.23
N LEU A 236 -14.58 5.93 -19.45
CA LEU A 236 -15.97 5.55 -19.17
C LEU A 236 -16.56 6.28 -17.95
N THR A 237 -15.81 7.17 -17.31
CA THR A 237 -16.36 8.00 -16.24
C THR A 237 -17.40 8.99 -16.79
N PRO A 238 -18.50 9.29 -16.06
CA PRO A 238 -19.52 10.24 -16.51
C PRO A 238 -18.93 11.60 -16.90
N GLU A 239 -17.96 12.08 -16.12
CA GLU A 239 -17.24 13.33 -16.38
C GLU A 239 -16.54 13.32 -17.75
N THR A 240 -15.89 12.21 -18.11
CA THR A 240 -15.14 12.11 -19.37
C THR A 240 -16.07 11.84 -20.56
N VAL A 241 -17.08 10.98 -20.40
CA VAL A 241 -18.02 10.60 -21.47
C VAL A 241 -18.93 11.76 -21.90
N LEU A 242 -19.32 12.61 -20.95
CA LEU A 242 -20.18 13.77 -21.18
C LEU A 242 -19.37 15.06 -21.39
N GLY A 243 -18.06 15.03 -21.11
CA GLY A 243 -17.19 16.19 -21.16
C GLY A 243 -16.66 16.50 -22.56
N VAL A 244 -16.07 17.70 -22.69
CA VAL A 244 -15.42 18.18 -23.93
C VAL A 244 -14.20 17.32 -24.30
N ARG A 245 -13.60 16.63 -23.33
CA ARG A 245 -12.42 15.77 -23.50
C ARG A 245 -12.76 14.31 -23.83
N LYS A 246 -14.00 14.03 -24.23
CA LYS A 246 -14.43 12.68 -24.62
C LYS A 246 -13.52 12.13 -25.73
N PRO A 247 -12.82 11.00 -25.51
CA PRO A 247 -11.98 10.40 -26.53
C PRO A 247 -12.83 9.76 -27.63
N ARG A 248 -12.22 9.60 -28.81
CA ARG A 248 -12.86 8.84 -29.91
C ARG A 248 -12.91 7.37 -29.53
N LEU A 249 -13.92 6.64 -29.99
CA LEU A 249 -14.07 5.21 -29.67
C LEU A 249 -12.80 4.41 -30.04
N GLN A 250 -12.20 4.72 -31.19
CA GLN A 250 -10.95 4.09 -31.67
C GLN A 250 -9.71 4.34 -30.79
N GLU A 251 -9.74 5.35 -29.92
CA GLU A 251 -8.65 5.67 -28.98
C GLU A 251 -8.73 4.82 -27.70
N LEU A 252 -9.85 4.12 -27.48
CA LEU A 252 -10.04 3.26 -26.32
C LEU A 252 -9.24 1.96 -26.49
N SER A 253 -8.27 1.76 -25.62
CA SER A 253 -7.33 0.65 -25.77
C SER A 253 -7.98 -0.73 -25.58
N PHE A 254 -9.13 -0.80 -24.90
CA PHE A 254 -9.89 -2.04 -24.70
C PHE A 254 -10.85 -2.37 -25.85
N LEU A 255 -11.03 -1.48 -26.84
CA LEU A 255 -11.93 -1.71 -27.98
C LEU A 255 -11.66 -3.03 -28.72
N PRO A 256 -10.40 -3.49 -28.92
CA PRO A 256 -10.14 -4.79 -29.56
C PRO A 256 -10.69 -6.01 -28.81
N LYS A 257 -11.13 -5.85 -27.55
CA LYS A 257 -11.76 -6.92 -26.77
C LYS A 257 -13.28 -6.97 -26.91
N TYR A 258 -13.88 -5.97 -27.56
CA TYR A 258 -15.32 -5.93 -27.80
C TYR A 258 -15.71 -6.91 -28.91
N SER A 259 -16.75 -7.71 -28.68
CA SER A 259 -17.21 -8.76 -29.59
C SER A 259 -18.54 -8.45 -30.30
N GLY A 260 -19.12 -7.27 -30.08
CA GLY A 260 -20.38 -6.85 -30.69
C GLY A 260 -20.22 -6.04 -31.97
N ASP A 261 -21.30 -5.40 -32.39
CA ASP A 261 -21.31 -4.51 -33.57
C ASP A 261 -20.63 -3.17 -33.25
N ILE A 262 -19.44 -2.97 -33.80
CA ILE A 262 -18.63 -1.76 -33.61
C ILE A 262 -19.33 -0.52 -34.18
N GLY A 263 -20.07 -0.66 -35.29
CA GLY A 263 -20.80 0.46 -35.91
C GLY A 263 -21.96 0.92 -35.02
N LYS A 264 -22.70 -0.03 -34.45
CA LYS A 264 -23.74 0.27 -33.46
C LYS A 264 -23.13 0.92 -32.21
N LEU A 265 -22.00 0.38 -31.73
CA LEU A 265 -21.29 0.90 -30.55
C LEU A 265 -20.79 2.33 -30.77
N ASP A 266 -20.24 2.68 -31.94
CA ASP A 266 -19.79 4.05 -32.23
C ASP A 266 -20.97 5.03 -32.27
N GLY A 267 -22.09 4.63 -32.89
CA GLY A 267 -23.31 5.42 -32.89
C GLY A 267 -23.88 5.63 -31.48
N GLN A 268 -23.81 4.62 -30.61
CA GLN A 268 -24.15 4.75 -29.19
C GLN A 268 -23.15 5.66 -28.46
N TRP A 269 -21.85 5.46 -28.66
CA TRP A 269 -20.81 6.26 -28.03
C TRP A 269 -21.01 7.75 -28.29
N GLN A 270 -21.25 8.17 -29.55
CA GLN A 270 -21.46 9.58 -29.87
C GLN A 270 -22.73 10.16 -29.23
N ARG A 271 -23.85 9.41 -29.26
CA ARG A 271 -25.15 9.86 -28.71
C ARG A 271 -25.16 10.07 -27.20
N LEU A 272 -24.26 9.44 -26.44
CA LEU A 272 -24.21 9.60 -24.98
C LEU A 272 -24.08 11.07 -24.54
N ALA A 273 -23.32 11.89 -25.28
CA ALA A 273 -23.11 13.30 -24.94
C ALA A 273 -24.26 14.22 -25.37
N THR A 274 -25.16 13.74 -26.26
CA THR A 274 -26.30 14.52 -26.75
C THR A 274 -27.55 14.37 -25.87
N VAL A 275 -27.60 13.32 -25.05
CA VAL A 275 -28.70 13.06 -24.12
C VAL A 275 -28.47 13.85 -22.82
N SER A 276 -29.51 14.50 -22.31
CA SER A 276 -29.48 15.20 -21.02
C SER A 276 -29.70 14.21 -19.88
N TRP A 277 -28.64 13.91 -19.13
CA TRP A 277 -28.70 12.98 -17.99
C TRP A 277 -29.04 13.68 -16.66
N PRO A 278 -29.71 12.99 -15.72
CA PRO A 278 -30.00 13.53 -14.40
C PRO A 278 -28.72 13.84 -13.59
N LYS A 279 -28.67 15.00 -12.92
CA LYS A 279 -27.47 15.47 -12.20
C LYS A 279 -27.06 14.59 -11.02
N ASP A 280 -28.04 13.97 -10.37
CA ASP A 280 -27.87 13.05 -9.24
C ASP A 280 -27.13 11.76 -9.62
N VAL A 281 -27.13 11.42 -10.91
CA VAL A 281 -26.52 10.21 -11.45
C VAL A 281 -25.07 10.44 -11.91
N ILE A 282 -24.69 11.67 -12.24
CA ILE A 282 -23.37 12.01 -12.81
C ILE A 282 -22.22 11.80 -11.81
N ASN A 283 -22.51 11.83 -10.50
CA ASN A 283 -21.51 11.65 -9.45
C ASN A 283 -21.20 10.18 -9.12
N ASP A 284 -21.91 9.24 -9.74
CA ASP A 284 -21.83 7.81 -9.45
C ASP A 284 -21.79 7.02 -10.77
N SER A 285 -20.59 6.56 -11.13
CA SER A 285 -20.35 5.84 -12.39
C SER A 285 -21.25 4.61 -12.55
N GLU A 286 -21.54 3.89 -11.46
CA GLU A 286 -22.39 2.69 -11.52
C GLU A 286 -23.84 3.07 -11.83
N LYS A 287 -24.39 4.02 -11.09
CA LYS A 287 -25.75 4.53 -11.35
C LYS A 287 -25.87 5.13 -12.74
N PHE A 288 -24.83 5.80 -13.22
CA PHE A 288 -24.79 6.34 -14.57
C PHE A 288 -24.95 5.25 -15.63
N TRP A 289 -24.12 4.21 -15.60
CA TRP A 289 -24.21 3.14 -16.60
C TRP A 289 -25.50 2.32 -16.48
N LEU A 290 -26.06 2.15 -15.29
CA LEU A 290 -27.40 1.56 -15.10
C LEU A 290 -28.50 2.42 -15.74
N THR A 291 -28.41 3.75 -15.60
CA THR A 291 -29.37 4.69 -16.20
C THR A 291 -29.25 4.73 -17.72
N VAL A 292 -28.03 4.70 -18.25
CA VAL A 292 -27.77 4.59 -19.69
C VAL A 292 -28.38 3.31 -20.26
N HIS A 293 -28.17 2.17 -19.59
CA HIS A 293 -28.69 0.88 -20.05
C HIS A 293 -30.23 0.79 -20.03
N SER A 294 -30.87 1.47 -19.07
CA SER A 294 -32.33 1.54 -18.95
C SER A 294 -32.96 2.68 -19.75
N HIS A 295 -32.16 3.50 -20.44
CA HIS A 295 -32.65 4.63 -21.20
C HIS A 295 -33.46 4.19 -22.43
N GLN A 296 -34.69 4.68 -22.48
CA GLN A 296 -35.56 4.56 -23.65
C GLN A 296 -35.61 5.89 -24.39
N ASP A 297 -35.57 5.82 -25.71
CA ASP A 297 -35.75 6.99 -26.55
C ASP A 297 -37.21 7.47 -26.58
N ALA A 298 -37.49 8.56 -27.30
CA ALA A 298 -38.84 9.11 -27.42
C ALA A 298 -39.85 8.13 -28.07
N SER A 299 -39.37 7.05 -28.70
CA SER A 299 -40.18 5.99 -29.32
C SER A 299 -40.41 4.81 -28.37
N GLY A 300 -39.80 4.80 -27.18
CA GLY A 300 -39.87 3.71 -26.21
C GLY A 300 -38.88 2.57 -26.48
N GLU A 301 -37.97 2.73 -27.46
CA GLU A 301 -36.94 1.73 -27.76
C GLU A 301 -35.69 1.94 -26.90
N GLN A 302 -35.00 0.85 -26.53
CA GLN A 302 -33.73 0.95 -25.82
C GLN A 302 -32.66 1.58 -26.72
N GLY A 303 -32.22 2.78 -26.34
CA GLY A 303 -31.31 3.59 -27.16
C GLY A 303 -29.84 3.15 -27.12
N PHE A 304 -29.44 2.41 -26.08
CA PHE A 304 -28.05 2.06 -25.73
C PHE A 304 -27.91 0.58 -25.33
#